data_AF-A0A453KK45-F1
#
_entry.id   AF-A0A453KK45-F1
#
_cell.length_a   1.000
_cell.length_b   1.000
_cell.length_c   1.000
_cell.angle_alpha   90.00
_cell.angle_beta   90.00
_cell.angle_gamma   90.00
#
_symmetry.space_group_name_H-M   'P 1'
#
loop_
_entity.id
_entity.type
_entity.pdbx_description
1 polymer ?
#
loop_
_entity_poly.entity_id
_entity_poly.type
_entity_poly.pdbx_seq_one_letter_code
_entity_poly.pdbx_strand_id
1 'polypeptide(L)' 'LQETIRKDFSMHELQGLSRHQFAWQWLPAMWQAGGILLRVWEDAFSIEDMDRGEFFLSMSVTDRRIH' A
#
# COMPACT_ATOMS: atom_id res chain seq x y z
N LEU A 1 -4.34 -8.16 -26.77
CA LEU A 1 -4.74 -7.28 -25.65
C LEU A 1 -3.47 -6.72 -25.03
N GLN A 2 -3.27 -5.42 -25.07
CA GLN A 2 -2.16 -4.78 -24.35
C GLN A 2 -2.59 -4.68 -22.89
N GLU A 3 -1.94 -5.45 -22.01
CA GLU A 3 -2.16 -5.33 -20.57
C GLU A 3 -1.80 -3.90 -20.17
N THR A 4 -2.80 -3.16 -19.67
CA THR A 4 -2.57 -1.79 -19.20
C THR A 4 -1.98 -1.89 -17.81
N ILE A 5 -0.65 -2.05 -17.76
CA ILE A 5 0.07 -2.12 -16.49
C ILE A 5 0.06 -0.73 -15.86
N ARG A 6 -0.81 -0.56 -14.87
CA ARG A 6 -0.94 0.68 -14.13
C ARG A 6 0.28 0.87 -13.24
N LYS A 7 1.07 1.91 -13.54
CA LYS A 7 2.33 2.18 -12.83
C LYS A 7 2.12 3.01 -11.57
N ASP A 8 1.14 3.91 -11.59
CA ASP A 8 0.93 4.85 -10.49
C ASP A 8 -0.54 4.93 -10.09
N PHE A 9 -0.73 5.19 -8.79
CA PHE A 9 -2.02 5.47 -8.18
C PHE A 9 -1.98 6.88 -7.58
N SER A 10 -3.06 7.63 -7.75
CA SER A 10 -3.24 8.85 -6.96
C SER A 10 -3.86 8.49 -5.61
N MET A 11 -3.51 9.25 -4.57
CA MET A 11 -4.11 9.08 -3.25
C MET A 11 -5.64 9.23 -3.29
N HIS A 12 -6.15 10.13 -4.14
CA HIS A 12 -7.59 10.32 -4.34
C HIS A 12 -8.29 9.06 -4.87
N GLU A 13 -7.66 8.33 -5.79
CA GLU A 13 -8.22 7.06 -6.29
C GLU A 13 -8.17 5.97 -5.22
N LEU A 14 -7.07 5.88 -4.47
CA LEU A 14 -6.93 4.90 -3.40
C LEU A 14 -7.91 5.15 -2.25
N GLN A 15 -8.15 6.42 -1.91
CA GLN A 15 -9.22 6.82 -1.01
C GLN A 15 -10.60 6.49 -1.58
N GLY A 16 -10.81 6.55 -2.89
CA GLY A 16 -12.05 6.10 -3.53
C GLY A 16 -12.34 4.61 -3.36
N LEU A 17 -11.32 3.77 -3.13
CA LEU A 17 -11.48 2.31 -2.95
C LEU A 17 -11.98 1.92 -1.56
N SER A 18 -11.98 2.84 -0.60
CA SER A 18 -12.27 2.54 0.80
C SER A 18 -12.96 3.71 1.51
N ARG A 19 -13.88 3.41 2.42
CA ARG A 19 -14.47 4.42 3.32
C ARG A 19 -13.65 4.69 4.58
N HIS A 20 -12.66 3.84 4.86
CA HIS A 20 -11.78 3.95 6.02
C HIS A 20 -10.45 4.62 5.65
N GLN A 21 -9.83 5.29 6.63
CA GLN A 21 -8.50 5.86 6.49
C GLN A 21 -7.47 4.74 6.49
N PHE A 22 -6.83 4.57 5.34
CA PHE A 22 -5.73 3.66 5.15
C PHE A 22 -4.49 4.47 4.78
N ALA A 23 -3.36 4.11 5.38
CA ALA A 23 -2.07 4.44 4.82
C ALA A 23 -1.84 3.52 3.63
N TRP A 24 -1.47 4.10 2.50
CA TRP A 24 -1.27 3.37 1.25
C TRP A 24 0.19 3.40 0.84
N GLN A 25 0.69 2.27 0.35
CA GLN A 25 1.97 2.17 -0.34
C GLN A 25 1.84 1.27 -1.55
N TRP A 26 2.61 1.57 -2.58
CA TRP A 26 2.66 0.74 -3.76
C TRP A 26 4.05 0.66 -4.34
N LEU A 27 4.36 -0.52 -4.88
CA LEU A 27 5.46 -0.72 -5.79
C LEU A 27 4.88 -0.89 -7.19
N PRO A 28 5.31 -0.06 -8.15
CA PRO A 28 4.89 -0.23 -9.53
C PRO A 28 5.30 -1.61 -10.03
N ALA A 29 4.48 -2.18 -10.89
CA ALA A 29 4.86 -3.37 -11.63
C ALA A 29 6.14 -3.10 -12.42
N MET A 30 7.14 -3.96 -12.23
CA MET A 30 8.36 -3.95 -13.04
C MET A 30 8.28 -5.08 -14.06
N TRP A 31 8.35 -4.71 -15.35
CA TRP A 31 8.27 -5.63 -16.47
C TRP A 31 6.98 -6.46 -16.49
N GLN A 32 7.09 -7.80 -16.45
CA GLN A 32 5.96 -8.73 -16.41
C GLN A 32 5.58 -9.15 -14.98
N ALA A 33 6.35 -8.73 -13.97
CA ALA A 33 5.98 -8.94 -12.58
C ALA A 33 4.93 -7.89 -12.20
N GLY A 34 3.79 -8.34 -11.67
CA GLY A 34 2.77 -7.45 -11.14
C GLY A 34 3.33 -6.52 -10.05
N GLY A 35 2.65 -5.39 -9.83
CA GLY A 35 2.99 -4.45 -8.76
C GLY A 35 2.50 -4.96 -7.41
N ILE A 36 2.99 -4.34 -6.33
CA ILE A 36 2.52 -4.61 -4.97
C ILE A 36 1.71 -3.39 -4.52
N LEU A 37 0.51 -3.61 -3.99
CA LEU A 37 -0.29 -2.59 -3.31
C LEU A 37 -0.51 -3.04 -1.87
N LEU A 38 -0.02 -2.24 -0.93
CA LEU A 38 -0.13 -2.48 0.51
C LEU A 38 -0.95 -1.36 1.15
N ARG A 39 -1.80 -1.73 2.12
CA ARG A 39 -2.58 -0.77 2.90
C ARG A 39 -2.59 -1.15 4.37
N VAL A 40 -2.54 -0.16 5.25
CA VAL A 40 -2.66 -0.33 6.71
C VAL A 40 -3.81 0.51 7.23
N TRP A 41 -4.69 -0.12 8.02
CA TRP A 41 -5.84 0.57 8.60
C TRP A 41 -5.40 1.43 9.79
N GLU A 42 -5.34 2.74 9.58
CA GLU A 42 -4.73 3.66 10.55
C GLU A 42 -5.58 3.84 11.82
N ASP A 43 -6.88 3.52 11.80
CA ASP A 43 -7.69 3.61 13.03
C ASP A 43 -7.34 2.51 14.04
N ALA A 44 -6.87 1.35 13.57
CA ALA A 44 -6.52 0.22 14.41
C ALA A 44 -5.01 0.06 14.63
N PHE A 45 -4.18 0.54 13.69
CA PHE A 45 -2.74 0.29 13.70
C PHE A 45 -1.93 1.58 13.59
N SER A 46 -0.85 1.64 14.36
CA SER A 46 0.23 2.61 14.17
C SER A 46 1.31 2.00 13.28
N ILE A 47 1.84 2.79 12.35
CA ILE A 47 2.95 2.38 11.48
C ILE A 47 4.23 2.86 12.15
N GLU A 48 5.08 1.91 12.54
CA GLU A 48 6.34 2.19 13.23
C GLU A 48 7.49 2.36 12.24
N ASP A 49 7.49 1.52 11.21
CA ASP A 49 8.56 1.49 10.21
C ASP A 49 8.01 1.02 8.86
N MET A 50 8.70 1.42 7.80
CA MET A 50 8.37 1.11 6.43
C MET A 50 9.64 0.86 5.63
N ASP A 51 9.76 -0.34 5.08
CA ASP A 51 10.86 -0.70 4.19
C ASP A 51 10.34 -1.00 2.79
N ARG A 52 10.97 -0.35 1.81
CA ARG A 52 10.63 -0.46 0.40
C ARG A 52 11.86 -0.91 -0.35
N GLY A 53 11.90 -2.19 -0.66
CA GLY A 53 12.86 -2.75 -1.59
C GLY A 53 12.43 -2.63 -3.04
N GLU A 54 13.30 -3.12 -3.92
CA GLU A 54 13.02 -3.20 -5.35
C GLU A 54 11.83 -4.14 -5.64
N PHE A 55 11.72 -5.26 -4.92
CA PHE A 55 10.70 -6.28 -5.15
C PHE A 55 9.82 -6.57 -3.93
N PHE A 56 9.92 -5.77 -2.87
CA PHE A 56 9.13 -5.99 -1.65
C PHE A 56 8.71 -4.68 -0.98
N LEU A 57 7.55 -4.71 -0.34
CA LEU A 57 7.07 -3.70 0.59
C LEU A 57 6.88 -4.36 1.94
N SER A 58 7.44 -3.77 2.98
CA SER A 58 7.26 -4.18 4.37
C SER A 58 6.77 -3.00 5.19
N MET A 59 5.87 -3.27 6.13
CA MET A 59 5.41 -2.31 7.12
C MET A 59 5.37 -2.99 8.48
N SER A 60 6.04 -2.37 9.45
CA SER A 60 5.94 -2.75 10.85
C SER A 60 4.79 -1.96 11.47
N VAL A 61 3.81 -2.69 12.02
CA VAL A 61 2.63 -2.07 12.62
C VAL A 61 2.42 -2.54 14.05
N THR A 62 1.97 -1.63 14.90
CA THR A 62 1.56 -1.90 16.28
C THR A 62 0.05 -1.73 16.39
N ASP A 63 -0.62 -2.68 17.04
CA ASP A 63 -2.05 -2.55 17.31
C ASP A 63 -2.30 -1.49 18.40
N ARG A 64 -3.06 -0.46 18.06
CA ARG A 64 -3.40 0.66 18.95
C ARG A 64 -4.37 0.25 20.07
N ARG A 65 -5.04 -0.89 19.94
CA ARG A 65 -5.99 -1.40 20.94
C ARG A 65 -5.30 -2.08 22.11
N ILE A 66 -3.99 -2.36 21.99
CA ILE A 66 -3.17 -3.05 22.99
C ILE A 66 -2.32 -2.03 23.78
N HIS A 67 -2.75 -0.76 23.85
CA HIS A 67 -2.18 0.28 24.72
C HIS A 67 -3.27 0.90 25.60
#